data_AF-A0A6B3G4R7-F1
#
_entry.id   AF-A0A6B3G4R7-F1
#
_cell.length_a   1.000
_cell.length_b   1.000
_cell.length_c   1.000
_cell.angle_alpha   90.00
_cell.angle_beta   90.00
_cell.angle_gamma   90.00
#
_symmetry.space_group_name_H-M   'P 1'
#
loop_
_entity.id
_entity.type
_entity.pdbx_description
1 polymer ?
#
loop_
_entity_poly.entity_id
_entity_poly.type
_entity_poly.pdbx_seq_one_letter_code
_entity_poly.pdbx_strand_id
1 'polypeptide(L)'
;TARRLAGAGARRLVLLSRSGPDAPGAGELAADLRALGAEPVITACDTADRKALAAVLAAIPEDTPLTGVIHTAGVLDDGVVDALTPERFAAVFRAKVTSALLLDELTRAHDLEVFALFSSASAAVGNPGQGTYAAANAVLDALAEQRRAEGLPATSVAYGAWGGEGMADGVRAAALARRTGIRPLDPDLAVLALRQVVTGSDPVAVVADVDPDRFVRAFTTVRPSSLLAEMPAYAALKAAGASAGGDTATTGPSLRDRLARLPEGRRAQTVLALVRERAAEVLGHFGTDQVGPDRAFRDLGFDSLGAVELRNQLGAASGLTLSATLVFDHPTPAALADHVLGQLLPAGASGAPAAAGADDEERAVRAALARLPVDRLRESGLLDQLLDLAGQNPAGSGTDQEATAADADESYDASIDAMDVDGLVQAALNGNPDEERD
;
A
#
# COMPACT_ATOMS: atom_id res chain seq x y z
N THR A 1 7.51 19.91 16.38
CA THR A 1 6.41 20.26 17.30
C THR A 1 6.88 20.71 18.68
N ALA A 2 7.52 19.86 19.50
CA ALA A 2 7.88 20.20 20.89
C ALA A 2 8.64 21.53 21.07
N ARG A 3 9.68 21.78 20.25
CA ARG A 3 10.44 23.05 20.26
C ARG A 3 9.56 24.28 20.03
N ARG A 4 8.60 24.19 19.10
CA ARG A 4 7.66 25.28 18.78
C ARG A 4 6.68 25.53 19.92
N LEU A 5 6.23 24.48 20.63
CA LEU A 5 5.38 24.62 21.81
C LEU A 5 6.13 25.28 22.97
N ALA A 6 7.38 24.85 23.24
CA ALA A 6 8.23 25.49 24.24
C ALA A 6 8.45 26.97 23.93
N GLY A 7 8.82 27.30 22.68
CA GLY A 7 8.96 28.68 22.23
C GLY A 7 7.66 29.51 22.24
N ALA A 8 6.49 28.86 22.29
CA ALA A 8 5.19 29.49 22.45
C ALA A 8 4.75 29.60 23.93
N GLY A 9 5.59 29.18 24.87
CA GLY A 9 5.34 29.31 26.31
C GLY A 9 4.84 28.06 27.02
N ALA A 10 4.85 26.89 26.37
CA ALA A 10 4.54 25.62 27.04
C ALA A 10 5.61 25.33 28.11
N ARG A 11 5.21 25.36 29.38
CA ARG A 11 6.13 25.27 30.52
C ARG A 11 6.61 23.86 30.81
N ARG A 12 5.76 22.86 30.65
CA ARG A 12 6.10 21.45 30.92
C ARG A 12 5.67 20.59 29.74
N LEU A 13 6.60 19.76 29.24
CA LEU A 13 6.38 18.91 28.08
C LEU A 13 6.70 17.47 28.44
N VAL A 14 5.66 16.63 28.54
CA VAL A 14 5.82 15.18 28.73
C VAL A 14 5.94 14.52 27.35
N LEU A 15 7.13 13.98 27.06
CA LEU A 15 7.46 13.36 25.78
C LEU A 15 7.53 11.85 25.94
N LEU A 16 6.61 11.13 25.30
CA LEU A 16 6.48 9.68 25.42
C LEU A 16 6.97 8.99 24.15
N SER A 17 7.78 7.96 24.33
CA SER A 17 8.11 7.00 23.28
C SER A 17 8.54 5.69 23.93
N ARG A 18 8.57 4.57 23.18
CA ARG A 18 9.03 3.28 23.72
C ARG A 18 10.47 3.33 24.23
N SER A 19 11.34 4.08 23.54
CA SER A 19 12.75 4.24 23.90
C SER A 19 12.98 5.33 24.95
N GLY A 20 12.02 6.23 25.16
CA GLY A 20 12.11 7.25 26.21
C GLY A 20 13.41 8.08 26.13
N PRO A 21 14.12 8.25 27.27
CA PRO A 21 15.42 8.95 27.31
C PRO A 21 16.51 8.33 26.44
N ASP A 22 16.40 7.04 26.11
CA ASP A 22 17.38 6.31 25.29
C ASP A 22 17.14 6.51 23.78
N ALA A 23 16.09 7.24 23.39
CA ALA A 23 15.85 7.56 21.99
C ALA A 23 16.99 8.43 21.43
N PRO A 24 17.48 8.15 20.20
CA PRO A 24 18.45 9.01 19.54
C PRO A 24 17.99 10.47 19.50
N GLY A 25 18.85 11.40 19.91
CA GLY A 25 18.54 12.84 19.96
C GLY A 25 17.69 13.29 21.17
N ALA A 26 17.26 12.40 22.07
CA ALA A 26 16.47 12.79 23.24
C ALA A 26 17.20 13.78 24.17
N GLY A 27 18.50 13.58 24.39
CA GLY A 27 19.32 14.48 25.20
C GLY A 27 19.44 15.89 24.63
N GLU A 28 19.69 15.99 23.31
CA GLU A 28 19.74 17.27 22.58
C GLU A 28 18.38 17.97 22.62
N LEU A 29 17.30 17.26 22.31
CA LEU A 29 15.94 17.80 22.39
C LEU A 29 15.63 18.31 23.81
N ALA A 30 16.00 17.56 24.85
CA ALA A 30 15.78 18.01 26.23
C ALA A 30 16.59 19.27 26.56
N ALA A 31 17.83 19.39 26.08
CA ALA A 31 18.64 20.59 26.27
C ALA A 31 18.00 21.80 25.60
N ASP A 32 17.52 21.64 24.37
CA ASP A 32 16.91 22.71 23.61
C ASP A 32 15.56 23.17 24.18
N LEU A 33 14.75 22.25 24.69
CA LEU A 33 13.50 22.61 25.37
C LEU A 33 13.77 23.40 26.66
N ARG A 34 14.82 23.03 27.42
CA ARG A 34 15.25 23.81 28.60
C ARG A 34 15.79 25.19 28.23
N ALA A 35 16.55 25.29 27.13
CA ALA A 35 17.02 26.58 26.63
C ALA A 35 15.88 27.52 26.21
N LEU A 36 14.74 26.96 25.79
CA LEU A 36 13.50 27.68 25.49
C LEU A 36 12.63 27.96 26.73
N GLY A 37 13.08 27.59 27.93
CA GLY A 37 12.37 27.84 29.18
C GLY A 37 11.29 26.80 29.55
N ALA A 38 11.28 25.65 28.89
CA ALA A 38 10.38 24.54 29.21
C ALA A 38 11.07 23.48 30.09
N GLU A 39 10.25 22.69 30.78
CA GLU A 39 10.63 21.54 31.60
C GLU A 39 10.25 20.25 30.88
N PRO A 40 11.18 19.64 30.12
CA PRO A 40 10.92 18.39 29.44
C PRO A 40 10.98 17.21 30.41
N VAL A 41 9.95 16.36 30.37
CA VAL A 41 9.92 15.05 31.01
C VAL A 41 9.87 14.01 29.90
N ILE A 42 11.01 13.36 29.63
CA ILE A 42 11.09 12.29 28.63
C ILE A 42 10.90 10.96 29.34
N THR A 43 9.91 10.17 28.93
CA THR A 43 9.55 8.92 29.61
C THR A 43 9.39 7.79 28.61
N ALA A 44 9.99 6.64 28.93
CA ALA A 44 9.76 5.40 28.21
C ALA A 44 8.33 4.90 28.50
N CYS A 45 7.47 4.92 27.48
CA CYS A 45 6.09 4.48 27.57
C CYS A 45 5.60 4.02 26.20
N ASP A 46 5.03 2.81 26.12
CA ASP A 46 4.19 2.42 25.01
C ASP A 46 2.78 2.98 25.26
N THR A 47 2.34 3.93 24.44
CA THR A 47 1.01 4.56 24.57
C THR A 47 -0.14 3.58 24.27
N ALA A 48 0.15 2.43 23.67
CA ALA A 48 -0.80 1.34 23.49
C ALA A 48 -0.86 0.38 24.70
N ASP A 49 -0.08 0.61 25.76
CA ASP A 49 -0.21 -0.07 27.04
C ASP A 49 -0.98 0.83 28.02
N ARG A 50 -2.21 0.40 28.34
CA ARG A 50 -3.11 1.09 29.28
C ARG A 50 -2.47 1.35 30.64
N LYS A 51 -1.78 0.36 31.23
CA LYS A 51 -1.24 0.47 32.58
C LYS A 51 -0.07 1.45 32.60
N ALA A 52 0.81 1.35 31.60
CA ALA A 52 1.94 2.27 31.47
C ALA A 52 1.46 3.71 31.25
N LEU A 53 0.51 3.92 30.33
CA LEU A 53 -0.03 5.25 30.04
C LEU A 53 -0.77 5.85 31.26
N ALA A 54 -1.59 5.05 31.96
CA ALA A 54 -2.27 5.50 33.18
C ALA A 54 -1.28 5.91 34.28
N ALA A 55 -0.18 5.16 34.46
CA ALA A 55 0.86 5.50 35.43
C ALA A 55 1.56 6.82 35.10
N VAL A 56 1.84 7.08 33.81
CA VAL A 56 2.40 8.35 33.35
C VAL A 56 1.43 9.51 33.62
N LEU A 57 0.15 9.35 33.27
CA LEU A 57 -0.86 10.39 33.48
C LEU A 57 -1.06 10.70 34.98
N ALA A 58 -1.07 9.68 35.84
CA ALA A 58 -1.19 9.84 37.28
C ALA A 58 0.04 10.53 37.93
N ALA A 59 1.19 10.53 37.26
CA ALA A 59 2.41 11.19 37.73
C ALA A 59 2.46 12.69 37.37
N ILE A 60 1.48 13.20 36.61
CA ILE A 60 1.39 14.62 36.27
C ILE A 60 0.95 15.40 37.52
N PRO A 61 1.72 16.38 37.99
CA PRO A 61 1.37 17.11 39.22
C PRO A 61 0.09 17.95 39.09
N GLU A 62 -0.68 18.02 40.18
CA GLU A 62 -1.94 18.79 40.23
C GLU A 62 -1.73 20.30 40.08
N ASP A 63 -0.56 20.83 40.45
CA ASP A 63 -0.21 22.25 40.31
C ASP A 63 0.17 22.64 38.87
N THR A 64 0.47 21.66 38.02
CA THR A 64 0.71 21.83 36.59
C THR A 64 -0.10 20.79 35.81
N PRO A 65 -1.44 20.94 35.76
CA PRO A 65 -2.32 19.93 35.19
C PRO A 65 -2.09 19.76 33.68
N LEU A 66 -2.46 18.59 33.18
CA LEU A 66 -2.44 18.30 31.74
C LEU A 66 -3.49 19.15 31.02
N THR A 67 -3.06 20.07 30.16
CA THR A 67 -3.95 20.94 29.36
C THR A 67 -4.01 20.55 27.89
N GLY A 68 -3.12 19.67 27.42
CA GLY A 68 -3.07 19.31 26.02
C GLY A 68 -2.45 17.95 25.73
N VAL A 69 -3.03 17.25 24.77
CA VAL A 69 -2.53 15.99 24.22
C VAL A 69 -2.24 16.17 22.74
N ILE A 70 -1.07 15.71 22.29
CA ILE A 70 -0.71 15.67 20.87
C ILE A 70 -0.22 14.26 20.54
N HIS A 71 -1.05 13.50 19.83
CA HIS A 71 -0.73 12.14 19.41
C HIS A 71 0.04 12.15 18.09
N THR A 72 1.34 11.90 18.16
CA THR A 72 2.22 11.80 16.99
C THR A 72 2.73 10.39 16.72
N ALA A 73 2.32 9.40 17.53
CA ALA A 73 2.87 8.06 17.41
C ALA A 73 2.33 7.34 16.16
N GLY A 74 3.22 6.69 15.43
CA GLY A 74 2.88 5.94 14.24
C GLY A 74 4.06 5.13 13.72
N VAL A 75 3.75 4.06 13.01
CA VAL A 75 4.70 3.23 12.28
C VAL A 75 4.15 3.10 10.86
N LEU A 76 5.05 3.20 9.87
CA LEU A 76 4.73 2.90 8.48
C LEU A 76 5.08 1.44 8.20
N ASP A 77 4.18 0.77 7.51
CA ASP A 77 4.39 -0.57 6.98
C ASP A 77 3.69 -0.68 5.63
N ASP A 78 4.33 -0.11 4.60
CA ASP A 78 3.75 0.02 3.28
C ASP A 78 3.71 -1.35 2.57
N GLY A 79 2.59 -1.62 1.90
CA GLY A 79 2.34 -2.85 1.17
C GLY A 79 1.05 -2.78 0.36
N VAL A 80 1.02 -3.49 -0.77
CA VAL A 80 -0.22 -3.70 -1.52
C VAL A 80 -1.23 -4.46 -0.65
N VAL A 81 -2.52 -4.19 -0.83
CA VAL A 81 -3.60 -4.79 -0.01
C VAL A 81 -3.52 -6.32 -0.02
N ASP A 82 -3.21 -6.90 -1.17
CA ASP A 82 -3.11 -8.36 -1.38
C ASP A 82 -1.96 -9.00 -0.57
N ALA A 83 -0.98 -8.22 -0.13
CA ALA A 83 0.17 -8.67 0.65
C ALA A 83 0.08 -8.30 2.15
N LEU A 84 -1.08 -7.81 2.59
CA LEU A 84 -1.31 -7.50 4.01
C LEU A 84 -1.57 -8.79 4.79
N THR A 85 -0.95 -8.88 5.97
CA THR A 85 -1.22 -9.94 6.95
C THR A 85 -1.87 -9.34 8.19
N PRO A 86 -2.58 -10.16 9.01
CA PRO A 86 -3.13 -9.70 10.29
C PRO A 86 -2.09 -9.05 11.21
N GLU A 87 -0.86 -9.55 11.22
CA GLU A 87 0.23 -9.06 12.08
C GLU A 87 0.69 -7.67 11.65
N ARG A 88 0.89 -7.45 10.34
CA ARG A 88 1.24 -6.14 9.77
C ARG A 88 0.13 -5.12 10.03
N PHE A 89 -1.12 -5.55 9.89
CA PHE A 89 -2.28 -4.72 10.21
C PHE A 89 -2.32 -4.34 11.70
N ALA A 90 -2.19 -5.32 12.59
CA ALA A 90 -2.24 -5.14 14.03
C ALA A 90 -1.13 -4.21 14.54
N ALA A 91 0.07 -4.27 13.97
CA ALA A 91 1.19 -3.42 14.36
C ALA A 91 0.89 -1.92 14.12
N VAL A 92 0.37 -1.57 12.94
CA VAL A 92 0.01 -0.18 12.59
C VAL A 92 -1.17 0.31 13.43
N PHE A 93 -2.21 -0.52 13.59
CA PHE A 93 -3.38 -0.18 14.40
C PHE A 93 -3.03 -0.02 15.88
N ARG A 94 -2.17 -0.88 16.43
CA ARG A 94 -1.70 -0.75 17.81
C ARG A 94 -1.01 0.60 18.02
N ALA A 95 -0.07 0.95 17.15
CA ALA A 95 0.71 2.18 17.28
C ALA A 95 -0.18 3.45 17.18
N LYS A 96 -1.10 3.49 16.21
CA LYS A 96 -1.95 4.67 15.96
C LYS A 96 -3.29 4.62 16.71
N VAL A 97 -4.11 3.62 16.41
CA VAL A 97 -5.51 3.54 16.86
C VAL A 97 -5.60 3.22 18.33
N THR A 98 -4.95 2.15 18.80
CA THR A 98 -5.02 1.76 20.22
C THR A 98 -4.49 2.87 21.12
N SER A 99 -3.36 3.48 20.76
CA SER A 99 -2.82 4.64 21.48
C SER A 99 -3.80 5.80 21.55
N ALA A 100 -4.45 6.16 20.43
CA ALA A 100 -5.38 7.30 20.38
C ALA A 100 -6.65 7.04 21.21
N LEU A 101 -7.20 5.82 21.15
CA LEU A 101 -8.38 5.44 21.93
C LEU A 101 -8.07 5.41 23.43
N LEU A 102 -6.90 4.92 23.83
CA LEU A 102 -6.48 4.95 25.24
C LEU A 102 -6.22 6.38 25.72
N LEU A 103 -5.63 7.24 24.89
CA LEU A 103 -5.48 8.66 25.20
C LEU A 103 -6.85 9.33 25.36
N ASP A 104 -7.80 9.09 24.46
CA ASP A 104 -9.18 9.59 24.59
C ASP A 104 -9.74 9.19 25.96
N GLU A 105 -9.82 7.89 26.22
CA GLU A 105 -10.45 7.33 27.42
C GLU A 105 -9.80 7.82 28.72
N LEU A 106 -8.47 7.73 28.83
CA LEU A 106 -7.75 8.06 30.07
C LEU A 106 -7.67 9.57 30.31
N THR A 107 -7.93 10.40 29.30
CA THR A 107 -7.89 11.86 29.45
C THR A 107 -9.26 12.53 29.47
N ARG A 108 -10.39 11.79 29.36
CA ARG A 108 -11.75 12.37 29.41
C ARG A 108 -12.05 13.19 30.67
N ALA A 109 -11.45 12.84 31.80
CA ALA A 109 -11.63 13.55 33.06
C ALA A 109 -10.72 14.79 33.22
N HIS A 110 -9.80 15.02 32.28
CA HIS A 110 -8.91 16.17 32.30
C HIS A 110 -9.55 17.34 31.55
N ASP A 111 -9.38 18.55 32.06
CA ASP A 111 -9.82 19.79 31.41
C ASP A 111 -8.84 20.16 30.29
N LEU A 112 -8.82 19.35 29.23
CA LEU A 112 -7.97 19.60 28.08
C LEU A 112 -8.49 20.81 27.31
N GLU A 113 -7.57 21.64 26.82
CA GLU A 113 -7.83 22.66 25.81
C GLU A 113 -7.52 22.12 24.41
N VAL A 114 -6.60 21.15 24.31
CA VAL A 114 -6.11 20.61 23.05
C VAL A 114 -6.08 19.08 23.07
N PHE A 115 -6.66 18.45 22.06
CA PHE A 115 -6.46 17.03 21.77
C PHE A 115 -6.19 16.88 20.26
N ALA A 116 -4.92 16.94 19.87
CA ALA A 116 -4.53 16.95 18.47
C ALA A 116 -4.04 15.56 18.03
N LEU A 117 -4.55 15.07 16.90
CA LEU A 117 -4.18 13.79 16.30
C LEU A 117 -3.41 14.03 15.01
N PHE A 118 -2.22 13.45 14.89
CA PHE A 118 -1.46 13.47 13.64
C PHE A 118 -1.95 12.34 12.74
N SER A 119 -2.89 12.69 11.87
CA SER A 119 -3.42 11.85 10.80
C SER A 119 -2.60 12.02 9.52
N SER A 120 -3.07 11.47 8.41
CA SER A 120 -2.43 11.57 7.10
C SER A 120 -3.45 11.84 6.01
N ALA A 121 -3.09 12.62 5.00
CA ALA A 121 -3.88 12.84 3.80
C ALA A 121 -4.26 11.52 3.10
N SER A 122 -3.51 10.43 3.32
CA SER A 122 -3.89 9.09 2.84
C SER A 122 -5.23 8.59 3.41
N ALA A 123 -5.69 9.06 4.57
CA ALA A 123 -7.04 8.77 5.06
C ALA A 123 -8.15 9.45 4.23
N ALA A 124 -7.85 10.62 3.64
CA ALA A 124 -8.81 11.40 2.86
C ALA A 124 -8.84 10.96 1.38
N VAL A 125 -7.67 10.83 0.75
CA VAL A 125 -7.57 10.55 -0.70
C VAL A 125 -7.02 9.16 -1.01
N GLY A 126 -6.51 8.43 -0.03
CA GLY A 126 -5.76 7.18 -0.26
C GLY A 126 -4.33 7.43 -0.74
N ASN A 127 -3.49 6.41 -0.63
CA ASN A 127 -2.16 6.39 -1.23
C ASN A 127 -1.80 4.93 -1.59
N PRO A 128 -1.30 4.64 -2.80
CA PRO A 128 -0.89 3.29 -3.16
C PRO A 128 0.09 2.69 -2.15
N GLY A 129 -0.16 1.45 -1.73
CA GLY A 129 0.66 0.77 -0.73
C GLY A 129 0.35 1.15 0.73
N GLN A 130 -0.59 2.06 1.00
CA GLN A 130 -0.84 2.54 2.37
C GLN A 130 -2.22 2.17 2.90
N GLY A 131 -2.79 1.03 2.49
CA GLY A 131 -4.16 0.63 2.88
C GLY A 131 -4.39 0.60 4.39
N THR A 132 -3.53 -0.10 5.13
CA THR A 132 -3.58 -0.17 6.60
C THR A 132 -3.38 1.20 7.25
N TYR A 133 -2.41 1.97 6.76
CA TYR A 133 -2.08 3.28 7.31
C TYR A 133 -3.21 4.29 7.08
N ALA A 134 -3.81 4.31 5.89
CA ALA A 134 -4.99 5.11 5.57
C ALA A 134 -6.17 4.74 6.50
N ALA A 135 -6.44 3.44 6.69
CA ALA A 135 -7.50 2.98 7.60
C ALA A 135 -7.25 3.41 9.05
N ALA A 136 -6.03 3.26 9.55
CA ALA A 136 -5.68 3.68 10.92
C ALA A 136 -5.85 5.19 11.12
N ASN A 137 -5.48 6.00 10.13
CA ASN A 137 -5.63 7.45 10.18
C ASN A 137 -7.10 7.89 10.03
N ALA A 138 -7.91 7.19 9.23
CA ALA A 138 -9.35 7.45 9.14
C ALA A 138 -10.06 7.22 10.49
N VAL A 139 -9.58 6.27 11.31
CA VAL A 139 -10.08 6.11 12.68
C VAL A 139 -9.71 7.31 13.57
N LEU A 140 -8.54 7.93 13.37
CA LEU A 140 -8.19 9.15 14.10
C LEU A 140 -9.08 10.32 13.70
N ASP A 141 -9.39 10.45 12.41
CA ASP A 141 -10.30 11.48 11.90
C ASP A 141 -11.69 11.32 12.51
N ALA A 142 -12.24 10.10 12.51
CA ALA A 142 -13.51 9.78 13.14
C ALA A 142 -13.51 10.00 14.67
N LEU A 143 -12.39 9.70 15.35
CA LEU A 143 -12.25 9.97 16.79
C LEU A 143 -12.31 11.48 17.10
N ALA A 144 -11.71 12.31 16.26
CA ALA A 144 -11.78 13.76 16.42
C ALA A 144 -13.20 14.30 16.21
N GLU A 145 -13.91 13.79 15.19
CA GLU A 145 -15.33 14.11 14.98
C GLU A 145 -16.19 13.69 16.17
N GLN A 146 -16.01 12.47 16.66
CA GLN A 146 -16.76 11.95 17.80
C GLN A 146 -16.53 12.78 19.06
N ARG A 147 -15.27 13.06 19.42
CA ARG A 147 -14.95 13.90 20.60
C ARG A 147 -15.58 15.29 20.50
N ARG A 148 -15.55 15.90 19.31
CA ARG A 148 -16.15 17.22 19.07
C ARG A 148 -17.68 17.18 19.19
N ALA A 149 -18.33 16.12 18.70
CA ALA A 149 -19.76 15.91 18.88
C ALA A 149 -20.17 15.73 20.36
N GLU A 150 -19.25 15.21 21.19
CA GLU A 150 -19.40 15.06 22.63
C GLU A 150 -19.03 16.34 23.42
N GLY A 151 -18.67 17.44 22.73
CA GLY A 151 -18.30 18.71 23.35
C GLY A 151 -16.87 18.76 23.89
N LEU A 152 -16.05 17.74 23.62
CA LEU A 152 -14.64 17.68 24.01
C LEU A 152 -13.76 18.29 22.90
N PRO A 153 -12.62 18.92 23.24
CA PRO A 153 -11.68 19.35 22.22
C PRO A 153 -11.13 18.12 21.48
N ALA A 154 -11.06 18.24 20.15
CA ALA A 154 -10.28 17.36 19.31
C ALA A 154 -10.06 17.98 17.93
N THR A 155 -8.89 17.71 17.36
CA THR A 155 -8.53 18.10 16.00
C THR A 155 -7.66 17.02 15.39
N SER A 156 -8.10 16.41 14.30
CA SER A 156 -7.28 15.54 13.46
C SER A 156 -6.68 16.35 12.31
N VAL A 157 -5.36 16.32 12.18
CA VAL A 157 -4.67 16.97 11.07
C VAL A 157 -4.14 15.90 10.13
N ALA A 158 -4.79 15.76 8.99
CA ALA A 158 -4.43 14.83 7.93
C ALA A 158 -3.30 15.43 7.07
N TYR A 159 -2.05 15.23 7.51
CA TYR A 159 -0.89 15.80 6.83
C TYR A 159 -0.55 15.10 5.51
N GLY A 160 -0.13 15.88 4.52
CA GLY A 160 0.68 15.41 3.40
C GLY A 160 2.07 14.96 3.85
N ALA A 161 2.92 14.56 2.90
CA ALA A 161 4.30 14.17 3.21
C ALA A 161 5.05 15.33 3.89
N TRP A 162 5.84 15.04 4.92
CA TRP A 162 6.72 16.03 5.58
C TRP A 162 8.09 16.04 4.90
N GLY A 163 8.75 17.19 4.79
CA GLY A 163 10.15 17.29 4.39
C GLY A 163 11.10 17.09 5.58
N GLY A 164 12.41 16.94 5.29
CA GLY A 164 13.46 16.80 6.31
C GLY A 164 13.65 15.37 6.83
N GLU A 165 14.32 15.23 7.98
CA GLU A 165 14.52 13.95 8.66
C GLU A 165 13.19 13.44 9.26
N GLY A 166 12.77 12.22 8.90
CA GLY A 166 11.50 11.63 9.33
C GLY A 166 11.00 10.54 8.38
N MET A 167 9.69 10.25 8.42
CA MET A 167 9.04 9.19 7.62
C MET A 167 9.17 9.33 6.09
N ALA A 168 9.58 10.49 5.59
CA ALA A 168 9.77 10.75 4.16
C ALA A 168 11.23 11.14 3.89
N ASP A 169 12.02 10.16 3.44
CA ASP A 169 13.42 10.35 3.03
C ASP A 169 13.54 11.33 1.83
N GLY A 170 14.43 12.32 1.94
CA GLY A 170 14.47 13.51 1.08
C GLY A 170 14.67 13.27 -0.41
N VAL A 171 15.42 12.23 -0.80
CA VAL A 171 15.64 11.89 -2.23
C VAL A 171 14.42 11.20 -2.83
N ARG A 172 13.80 10.28 -2.08
CA ARG A 172 12.54 9.62 -2.45
C ARG A 172 11.37 10.61 -2.45
N ALA A 173 11.37 11.57 -1.54
CA ALA A 173 10.33 12.59 -1.41
C ALA A 173 10.26 13.50 -2.65
N ALA A 174 11.39 13.91 -3.24
CA ALA A 174 11.40 14.72 -4.46
C ALA A 174 10.91 13.95 -5.70
N ALA A 175 11.26 12.66 -5.81
CA ALA A 175 10.77 11.79 -6.89
C ALA A 175 9.27 11.48 -6.73
N LEU A 176 8.82 11.20 -5.51
CA LEU A 176 7.40 10.98 -5.18
C LEU A 176 6.56 12.24 -5.42
N ALA A 177 7.05 13.41 -4.99
CA ALA A 177 6.36 14.67 -5.21
C ALA A 177 6.20 15.02 -6.68
N ARG A 178 7.22 14.68 -7.48
CA ARG A 178 7.08 14.68 -8.94
C ARG A 178 5.99 13.69 -9.33
N ARG A 179 6.04 12.42 -8.97
CA ARG A 179 5.03 11.45 -9.44
C ARG A 179 3.59 11.80 -9.08
N THR A 180 3.34 12.24 -7.85
CA THR A 180 1.99 12.39 -7.30
C THR A 180 1.46 13.82 -7.29
N GLY A 181 2.31 14.83 -7.51
CA GLY A 181 1.92 16.23 -7.32
C GLY A 181 1.78 16.66 -5.86
N ILE A 182 2.16 15.82 -4.89
CA ILE A 182 2.16 16.16 -3.46
C ILE A 182 3.59 16.49 -3.03
N ARG A 183 3.87 17.76 -2.77
CA ARG A 183 5.17 18.24 -2.33
C ARG A 183 5.38 18.00 -0.82
N PRO A 184 6.63 17.76 -0.38
CA PRO A 184 6.92 17.65 1.04
C PRO A 184 6.68 18.98 1.73
N LEU A 185 5.92 18.97 2.82
CA LEU A 185 5.66 20.11 3.66
C LEU A 185 6.94 20.53 4.39
N ASP A 186 7.19 21.84 4.43
CA ASP A 186 8.16 22.39 5.36
C ASP A 186 7.69 22.10 6.81
N PRO A 187 8.51 21.46 7.66
CA PRO A 187 8.11 21.11 9.03
C PRO A 187 7.69 22.29 9.90
N ASP A 188 8.28 23.46 9.69
CA ASP A 188 7.92 24.66 10.43
C ASP A 188 6.57 25.20 9.98
N LEU A 189 6.30 25.21 8.68
CA LEU A 189 4.99 25.56 8.14
C LEU A 189 3.91 24.56 8.58
N ALA A 190 4.22 23.26 8.59
CA ALA A 190 3.29 22.22 9.04
C ALA A 190 2.91 22.39 10.52
N VAL A 191 3.89 22.70 11.38
CA VAL A 191 3.62 22.96 12.80
C VAL A 191 2.90 24.31 13.01
N LEU A 192 3.13 25.31 12.16
CA LEU A 192 2.33 26.54 12.18
C LEU A 192 0.87 26.26 11.78
N ALA A 193 0.65 25.43 10.76
CA ALA A 193 -0.68 25.00 10.34
C ALA A 193 -1.41 24.26 11.48
N LEU A 194 -0.71 23.40 12.25
CA LEU A 194 -1.29 22.77 13.46
C LEU A 194 -1.95 23.80 14.38
N ARG A 195 -1.27 24.92 14.66
CA ARG A 195 -1.80 25.96 15.56
C ARG A 195 -3.07 26.61 15.00
N GLN A 196 -3.13 26.80 13.68
CA GLN A 196 -4.30 27.38 13.02
C GLN A 196 -5.47 26.40 13.03
N VAL A 197 -5.23 25.12 12.72
CA VAL A 197 -6.31 24.12 12.67
C VAL A 197 -6.87 23.82 14.07
N VAL A 198 -6.01 23.70 15.08
CA VAL A 198 -6.44 23.44 16.46
C VAL A 198 -7.29 24.57 17.05
N THR A 199 -7.14 25.79 16.54
CA THR A 199 -7.97 26.95 16.93
C THR A 199 -9.20 27.13 16.04
N GLY A 200 -9.36 26.29 15.02
CA GLY A 200 -10.48 26.30 14.08
C GLY A 200 -11.75 25.60 14.59
N SER A 201 -12.80 25.65 13.77
CA SER A 201 -14.06 24.96 14.03
C SER A 201 -14.06 23.50 13.59
N ASP A 202 -13.24 23.14 12.61
CA ASP A 202 -13.34 21.85 11.95
C ASP A 202 -12.64 20.75 12.76
N PRO A 203 -13.30 19.61 13.02
CA PRO A 203 -12.69 18.49 13.74
C PRO A 203 -11.55 17.83 12.95
N VAL A 204 -11.59 17.93 11.62
CA VAL A 204 -10.63 17.30 10.71
C VAL A 204 -10.22 18.30 9.63
N ALA A 205 -8.92 18.43 9.38
CA ALA A 205 -8.42 19.22 8.26
C ALA A 205 -7.27 18.50 7.55
N VAL A 206 -7.27 18.59 6.22
CA VAL A 206 -6.15 18.13 5.38
C VAL A 206 -5.17 19.29 5.20
N VAL A 207 -3.90 19.06 5.54
CA VAL A 207 -2.81 20.02 5.34
C VAL A 207 -1.80 19.38 4.40
N ALA A 208 -1.75 19.81 3.15
CA ALA A 208 -0.84 19.28 2.14
C ALA A 208 -0.41 20.37 1.15
N ASP A 209 0.82 20.28 0.65
CA ASP A 209 1.30 21.12 -0.44
C ASP A 209 1.06 20.40 -1.77
N VAL A 210 0.06 20.84 -2.53
CA VAL A 210 -0.43 20.14 -3.73
C VAL A 210 -0.20 21.00 -4.97
N ASP A 211 0.33 20.38 -6.03
CA ASP A 211 0.21 20.85 -7.41
C ASP A 211 -1.11 20.27 -7.97
N PRO A 212 -2.18 21.09 -8.12
CA PRO A 212 -3.51 20.57 -8.45
C PRO A 212 -3.57 19.85 -9.80
N ASP A 213 -2.89 20.39 -10.81
CA ASP A 213 -2.90 19.83 -12.16
C ASP A 213 -2.18 18.48 -12.21
N ARG A 214 -1.01 18.40 -11.57
CA ARG A 214 -0.23 17.16 -11.52
C ARG A 214 -0.91 16.11 -10.65
N PHE A 215 -1.45 16.49 -9.49
CA PHE A 215 -2.16 15.58 -8.59
C PHE A 215 -3.41 14.99 -9.23
N VAL A 216 -4.28 15.82 -9.80
CA VAL A 216 -5.50 15.34 -10.45
C VAL A 216 -5.19 14.39 -11.61
N ARG A 217 -4.20 14.71 -12.45
CA ARG A 217 -3.75 13.83 -13.54
C ARG A 217 -3.26 12.49 -13.00
N ALA A 218 -2.30 12.50 -12.07
CA ALA A 218 -1.72 11.29 -11.52
C ALA A 218 -2.79 10.42 -10.83
N PHE A 219 -3.59 11.02 -9.96
CA PHE A 219 -4.61 10.33 -9.17
C PHE A 219 -5.71 9.69 -10.03
N THR A 220 -6.05 10.29 -11.17
CA THR A 220 -7.13 9.81 -12.04
C THR A 220 -6.67 8.95 -13.21
N THR A 221 -5.37 8.64 -13.29
CA THR A 221 -4.76 7.86 -14.38
C THR A 221 -5.44 6.50 -14.57
N VAL A 222 -5.70 5.79 -13.48
CA VAL A 222 -6.28 4.43 -13.52
C VAL A 222 -7.80 4.47 -13.47
N ARG A 223 -8.37 5.39 -12.68
CA ARG A 223 -9.80 5.49 -12.45
C ARG A 223 -10.21 6.94 -12.20
N PRO A 224 -11.33 7.42 -12.77
CA PRO A 224 -11.88 8.72 -12.39
C PRO A 224 -12.29 8.74 -10.92
N SER A 225 -12.13 9.89 -10.27
CA SER A 225 -12.50 10.10 -8.86
C SER A 225 -13.51 11.24 -8.71
N SER A 226 -14.68 10.94 -8.16
CA SER A 226 -15.68 11.95 -7.80
C SER A 226 -15.22 12.84 -6.65
N LEU A 227 -14.29 12.36 -5.81
CA LEU A 227 -13.70 13.13 -4.71
C LEU A 227 -13.03 14.42 -5.20
N LEU A 228 -12.49 14.41 -6.42
CA LEU A 228 -11.77 15.55 -7.00
C LEU A 228 -12.65 16.42 -7.91
N ALA A 229 -13.96 16.14 -8.00
CA ALA A 229 -14.85 16.78 -8.97
C ALA A 229 -14.93 18.31 -8.81
N GLU A 230 -14.75 18.82 -7.59
CA GLU A 230 -14.78 20.24 -7.28
C GLU A 230 -13.41 20.93 -7.45
N MET A 231 -12.35 20.17 -7.75
CA MET A 231 -11.04 20.76 -8.03
C MET A 231 -11.04 21.40 -9.42
N PRO A 232 -10.59 22.67 -9.58
CA PRO A 232 -10.53 23.33 -10.88
C PRO A 232 -9.74 22.54 -11.95
N ALA A 233 -8.65 21.90 -11.54
CA ALA A 233 -7.82 21.05 -12.40
C ALA A 233 -8.59 19.82 -12.96
N TYR A 234 -9.59 19.31 -12.23
CA TYR A 234 -10.42 18.18 -12.69
C TYR A 234 -11.37 18.60 -13.80
N ALA A 235 -11.98 19.79 -13.70
CA ALA A 235 -12.80 20.34 -14.78
C ALA A 235 -11.96 20.57 -16.05
N ALA A 236 -10.76 21.12 -15.91
CA ALA A 236 -9.83 21.32 -17.02
C ALA A 236 -9.40 19.99 -17.66
N LEU A 237 -9.11 18.96 -16.86
CA LEU A 237 -8.80 17.62 -17.36
C LEU A 237 -9.96 17.02 -18.15
N LYS A 238 -11.19 17.10 -17.63
CA LYS A 238 -12.38 16.61 -18.33
C LYS A 238 -12.65 17.39 -19.62
N ALA A 239 -12.47 18.71 -19.61
CA ALA A 239 -12.64 19.54 -20.80
C ALA A 239 -11.60 19.21 -21.88
N ALA A 240 -10.35 18.94 -21.50
CA ALA A 240 -9.31 18.50 -22.42
C ALA A 240 -9.61 17.09 -22.99
N GLY A 241 -10.10 16.17 -22.16
CA GLY A 241 -10.56 14.85 -22.59
C GLY A 241 -11.79 14.91 -23.51
N ALA A 242 -12.75 15.80 -23.23
CA ALA A 242 -13.93 16.04 -24.06
C ALA A 242 -13.62 16.80 -25.35
N SER A 243 -12.63 17.70 -25.35
CA SER A 243 -12.18 18.40 -26.58
C SER A 243 -11.42 17.47 -27.53
N ALA A 244 -10.86 16.36 -27.01
CA ALA A 244 -10.35 15.25 -27.81
C ALA A 244 -11.45 14.24 -28.23
N GLY A 245 -12.69 14.42 -27.77
CA GLY A 245 -13.80 13.50 -27.97
C GLY A 245 -15.14 14.24 -28.05
N GLY A 246 -15.37 14.93 -29.18
CA GLY A 246 -16.69 15.40 -29.56
C GLY A 246 -17.51 14.27 -30.16
N ASP A 247 -18.62 13.93 -29.50
CA ASP A 247 -19.75 13.11 -29.94
C ASP A 247 -19.47 11.78 -30.67
N THR A 248 -19.25 10.74 -29.88
CA THR A 248 -20.06 9.49 -29.83
C THR A 248 -19.39 8.52 -28.86
N ALA A 249 -20.18 7.59 -28.32
CA ALA A 249 -19.73 6.58 -27.37
C ALA A 249 -18.40 5.90 -27.78
N THR A 250 -17.45 5.86 -26.85
CA THR A 250 -16.35 4.87 -26.82
C THR A 250 -15.39 4.85 -28.04
N THR A 251 -14.82 5.96 -28.52
CA THR A 251 -13.74 5.84 -29.54
C THR A 251 -12.83 7.07 -29.67
N GLY A 252 -11.78 7.15 -28.84
CA GLY A 252 -10.46 7.46 -29.39
C GLY A 252 -9.93 6.19 -30.07
N PRO A 253 -9.03 6.25 -31.08
CA PRO A 253 -8.43 5.03 -31.61
C PRO A 253 -7.71 4.34 -30.46
N SER A 254 -8.18 3.15 -30.10
CA SER A 254 -7.55 2.34 -29.06
C SER A 254 -6.09 2.10 -29.44
N LEU A 255 -5.23 1.81 -28.46
CA LEU A 255 -3.84 1.47 -28.76
C LEU A 255 -3.76 0.36 -29.84
N ARG A 256 -4.72 -0.57 -29.81
CA ARG A 256 -4.96 -1.59 -30.85
C ARG A 256 -5.18 -0.99 -32.24
N ASP A 257 -6.08 -0.01 -32.39
CA ASP A 257 -6.37 0.63 -33.68
C ASP A 257 -5.16 1.41 -34.22
N ARG A 258 -4.39 2.06 -33.33
CA ARG A 258 -3.14 2.73 -33.70
C ARG A 258 -2.10 1.72 -34.19
N LEU A 259 -1.92 0.60 -33.50
CA LEU A 259 -0.98 -0.44 -33.87
C LEU A 259 -1.39 -1.14 -35.17
N ALA A 260 -2.68 -1.40 -35.38
CA ALA A 260 -3.20 -2.03 -36.61
C ALA A 260 -2.86 -1.21 -37.87
N ARG A 261 -2.87 0.13 -37.76
CA ARG A 261 -2.53 1.05 -38.87
C ARG A 261 -1.03 1.26 -39.08
N LEU A 262 -0.18 0.82 -38.15
CA LEU A 262 1.26 0.93 -38.27
C LEU A 262 1.84 -0.26 -39.06
N PRO A 263 2.92 -0.05 -39.82
CA PRO A 263 3.70 -1.14 -40.41
C PRO A 263 4.16 -2.12 -39.33
N GLU A 264 4.16 -3.42 -39.64
CA GLU A 264 4.49 -4.49 -38.70
C GLU A 264 5.80 -4.24 -37.95
N GLY A 265 6.87 -3.86 -38.66
CA GLY A 265 8.17 -3.54 -38.07
C GLY A 265 8.20 -2.34 -37.12
N ARG A 266 7.14 -1.50 -37.10
CA ARG A 266 7.01 -0.32 -36.21
C ARG A 266 6.12 -0.60 -35.00
N ARG A 267 5.37 -1.70 -34.99
CA ARG A 267 4.45 -2.05 -33.90
C ARG A 267 5.20 -2.39 -32.61
N ALA A 268 6.18 -3.30 -32.68
CA ALA A 268 7.01 -3.69 -31.55
C ALA A 268 7.74 -2.49 -30.92
N GLN A 269 8.34 -1.62 -31.76
CA GLN A 269 9.00 -0.40 -31.27
C GLN A 269 8.04 0.57 -30.57
N THR A 270 6.80 0.67 -31.05
CA THR A 270 5.79 1.57 -30.45
C THR A 270 5.34 1.05 -29.09
N VAL A 271 5.10 -0.26 -28.95
CA VAL A 271 4.72 -0.86 -27.66
C VAL A 271 5.90 -0.83 -26.69
N LEU A 272 7.12 -1.10 -27.15
CA LEU A 272 8.32 -0.98 -26.33
C LEU A 272 8.54 0.44 -25.81
N ALA A 273 8.33 1.45 -26.65
CA ALA A 273 8.40 2.84 -26.22
C ALA A 273 7.38 3.16 -25.12
N LEU A 274 6.15 2.69 -25.27
CA LEU A 274 5.10 2.85 -24.25
C LEU A 274 5.47 2.16 -22.93
N VAL A 275 5.94 0.91 -22.98
CA VAL A 275 6.34 0.16 -21.78
C VAL A 275 7.49 0.87 -21.06
N ARG A 276 8.51 1.34 -21.81
CA ARG A 276 9.64 2.07 -21.25
C ARG A 276 9.23 3.43 -20.68
N GLU A 277 8.29 4.13 -21.31
CA GLU A 277 7.73 5.38 -20.83
C GLU A 277 7.02 5.17 -19.48
N ARG A 278 6.10 4.21 -19.39
CA ARG A 278 5.41 3.89 -18.13
C ARG A 278 6.36 3.39 -17.05
N ALA A 279 7.34 2.57 -17.42
CA ALA A 279 8.35 2.11 -16.48
C ALA A 279 9.22 3.25 -15.93
N ALA A 280 9.61 4.21 -16.79
CA ALA A 280 10.35 5.40 -16.38
C ALA A 280 9.51 6.30 -15.46
N GLU A 281 8.21 6.44 -15.73
CA GLU A 281 7.26 7.17 -14.88
C GLU A 281 7.15 6.54 -13.48
N VAL A 282 7.01 5.22 -13.39
CA VAL A 282 6.95 4.49 -12.12
C VAL A 282 8.25 4.65 -11.32
N LEU A 283 9.40 4.54 -11.98
CA LEU A 283 10.72 4.71 -11.36
C LEU A 283 11.11 6.18 -11.09
N GLY A 284 10.34 7.15 -11.60
CA GLY A 284 10.62 8.58 -11.43
C GLY A 284 11.81 9.10 -12.24
N HIS A 285 12.18 8.44 -13.34
CA HIS A 285 13.26 8.85 -14.23
C HIS A 285 12.82 9.91 -15.26
N PHE A 286 13.72 10.83 -15.60
CA PHE A 286 13.53 11.73 -16.74
C PHE A 286 13.91 10.99 -18.02
N GLY A 287 12.90 10.44 -18.70
CA GLY A 287 13.05 9.78 -20.00
C GLY A 287 13.37 8.28 -19.91
N THR A 288 13.30 7.62 -21.08
CA THR A 288 13.43 6.17 -21.20
C THR A 288 14.87 5.68 -21.23
N ASP A 289 15.85 6.58 -21.24
CA ASP A 289 17.27 6.24 -21.45
C ASP A 289 17.86 5.43 -20.30
N GLN A 290 17.30 5.59 -19.09
CA GLN A 290 17.69 4.80 -17.91
C GLN A 290 16.98 3.45 -17.83
N VAL A 291 15.92 3.24 -18.64
CA VAL A 291 15.18 1.99 -18.74
C VAL A 291 15.63 1.24 -19.99
N GLY A 292 16.67 0.42 -19.84
CA GLY A 292 17.18 -0.43 -20.92
C GLY A 292 16.14 -1.48 -21.35
N PRO A 293 15.97 -1.76 -22.66
CA PRO A 293 14.94 -2.68 -23.15
C PRO A 293 15.10 -4.11 -22.60
N ASP A 294 16.34 -4.54 -22.35
CA ASP A 294 16.67 -5.90 -21.90
C ASP A 294 17.07 -5.96 -20.42
N ARG A 295 17.03 -4.84 -19.70
CA ARG A 295 17.40 -4.81 -18.29
C ARG A 295 16.22 -5.26 -17.44
N ALA A 296 16.47 -6.18 -16.50
CA ALA A 296 15.41 -6.70 -15.67
C ALA A 296 14.81 -5.60 -14.78
N PHE A 297 13.49 -5.60 -14.60
CA PHE A 297 12.79 -4.62 -13.77
C PHE A 297 13.31 -4.62 -12.32
N ARG A 298 13.69 -5.78 -11.76
CA ARG A 298 14.31 -5.89 -10.43
C ARG A 298 15.62 -5.10 -10.35
N ASP A 299 16.47 -5.19 -11.37
CA ASP A 299 17.76 -4.49 -11.43
C ASP A 299 17.60 -2.98 -11.65
N LEU A 300 16.43 -2.56 -12.14
CA LEU A 300 16.02 -1.17 -12.27
C LEU A 300 15.39 -0.61 -10.99
N GLY A 301 15.18 -1.45 -9.96
CA GLY A 301 14.61 -1.05 -8.68
C GLY A 301 13.10 -1.17 -8.57
N PHE A 302 12.44 -1.97 -9.42
CA PHE A 302 11.03 -2.32 -9.23
C PHE A 302 10.84 -3.21 -7.99
N ASP A 303 9.98 -2.76 -7.10
CA ASP A 303 9.42 -3.56 -6.00
C ASP A 303 7.99 -4.05 -6.34
N SER A 304 7.35 -4.73 -5.38
CA SER A 304 5.98 -5.23 -5.55
C SER A 304 4.95 -4.12 -5.81
N LEU A 305 5.18 -2.90 -5.28
CA LEU A 305 4.27 -1.77 -5.49
C LEU A 305 4.44 -1.18 -6.90
N GLY A 306 5.69 -0.97 -7.33
CA GLY A 306 6.02 -0.51 -8.67
C GLY A 306 5.52 -1.45 -9.75
N ALA A 307 5.59 -2.77 -9.52
CA ALA A 307 5.07 -3.77 -10.44
C ALA A 307 3.55 -3.65 -10.67
N VAL A 308 2.79 -3.46 -9.59
CA VAL A 308 1.34 -3.24 -9.65
C VAL A 308 1.00 -1.90 -10.29
N GLU A 309 1.77 -0.85 -10.01
CA GLU A 309 1.59 0.47 -10.62
C GLU A 309 1.80 0.42 -12.14
N LEU A 310 2.89 -0.21 -12.60
CA LEU A 310 3.17 -0.39 -14.04
C LEU A 310 2.07 -1.21 -14.72
N ARG A 311 1.63 -2.31 -14.12
CA ARG A 311 0.50 -3.11 -14.63
C ARG A 311 -0.75 -2.26 -14.81
N ASN A 312 -1.12 -1.47 -13.80
CA ASN A 312 -2.32 -0.63 -13.84
C ASN A 312 -2.21 0.45 -14.92
N GLN A 313 -1.05 1.10 -15.05
CA GLN A 313 -0.82 2.11 -16.09
C GLN A 313 -0.85 1.50 -17.50
N LEU A 314 -0.26 0.32 -17.69
CA LEU A 314 -0.31 -0.39 -18.97
C LEU A 314 -1.71 -0.88 -19.30
N GLY A 315 -2.46 -1.40 -18.33
CA GLY A 315 -3.85 -1.80 -18.51
C GLY A 315 -4.72 -0.62 -18.93
N ALA A 316 -4.55 0.54 -18.28
CA ALA A 316 -5.26 1.77 -18.65
C ALA A 316 -4.89 2.27 -20.06
N ALA A 317 -3.62 2.20 -20.45
CA ALA A 317 -3.17 2.66 -21.77
C ALA A 317 -3.52 1.70 -22.92
N SER A 318 -3.57 0.39 -22.65
CA SER A 318 -3.83 -0.65 -23.65
C SER A 318 -5.29 -1.09 -23.73
N GLY A 319 -6.06 -0.87 -22.67
CA GLY A 319 -7.41 -1.43 -22.51
C GLY A 319 -7.43 -2.93 -22.16
N LEU A 320 -6.27 -3.52 -21.84
CA LEU A 320 -6.15 -4.94 -21.49
C LEU A 320 -6.28 -5.17 -19.98
N THR A 321 -6.82 -6.34 -19.62
CA THR A 321 -6.75 -6.87 -18.25
C THR A 321 -5.45 -7.66 -18.10
N LEU A 322 -4.43 -7.05 -17.50
CA LEU A 322 -3.10 -7.63 -17.34
C LEU A 322 -2.96 -8.34 -15.98
N SER A 323 -2.22 -9.47 -15.94
CA SER A 323 -2.00 -10.25 -14.72
C SER A 323 -1.25 -9.46 -13.63
N ALA A 324 -1.47 -9.81 -12.35
CA ALA A 324 -0.69 -9.30 -11.24
C ALA A 324 0.79 -9.75 -11.27
N THR A 325 1.07 -10.89 -11.90
CA THR A 325 2.42 -11.48 -12.04
C THR A 325 3.17 -10.98 -13.28
N LEU A 326 2.58 -10.05 -14.06
CA LEU A 326 3.08 -9.61 -15.36
C LEU A 326 4.56 -9.22 -15.40
N VAL A 327 5.04 -8.48 -14.39
CA VAL A 327 6.44 -8.04 -14.28
C VAL A 327 7.39 -9.19 -13.91
N PHE A 328 6.89 -10.25 -13.27
CA PHE A 328 7.65 -11.45 -12.97
C PHE A 328 7.66 -12.43 -14.15
N ASP A 329 6.53 -12.58 -14.83
CA ASP A 329 6.38 -13.43 -16.02
C ASP A 329 7.14 -12.85 -17.22
N HIS A 330 7.25 -11.52 -17.28
CA HIS A 330 7.96 -10.77 -18.31
C HIS A 330 8.95 -9.79 -17.66
N PRO A 331 10.15 -10.27 -17.28
CA PRO A 331 11.05 -9.53 -16.40
C PRO A 331 11.75 -8.34 -17.06
N THR A 332 11.66 -8.19 -18.38
CA THR A 332 12.30 -7.08 -19.13
C THR A 332 11.26 -6.25 -19.89
N PRO A 333 11.50 -4.94 -20.11
CA PRO A 333 10.64 -4.11 -20.93
C PRO A 333 10.36 -4.66 -22.33
N ALA A 334 11.34 -5.32 -22.96
CA ALA A 334 11.18 -5.98 -24.25
C ALA A 334 10.22 -7.17 -24.18
N ALA A 335 10.42 -8.10 -23.24
CA ALA A 335 9.54 -9.25 -23.05
C ALA A 335 8.10 -8.82 -22.74
N LEU A 336 7.95 -7.77 -21.93
CA LEU A 336 6.66 -7.21 -21.59
C LEU A 336 5.98 -6.54 -22.80
N ALA A 337 6.74 -5.83 -23.63
CA ALA A 337 6.22 -5.22 -24.85
C ALA A 337 5.74 -6.27 -25.85
N ASP A 338 6.45 -7.38 -26.01
CA ASP A 338 6.05 -8.49 -26.88
C ASP A 338 4.76 -9.15 -26.39
N HIS A 339 4.64 -9.37 -25.07
CA HIS A 339 3.42 -9.92 -24.48
C HIS A 339 2.21 -9.00 -24.68
N VAL A 340 2.36 -7.70 -24.41
CA VAL A 340 1.28 -6.71 -24.62
C VAL A 340 0.92 -6.63 -26.11
N LEU A 341 1.90 -6.67 -27.01
CA LEU A 341 1.65 -6.66 -28.45
C LEU A 341 0.88 -7.92 -28.90
N GLY A 342 1.25 -9.10 -28.40
CA GLY A 342 0.57 -10.36 -28.70
C GLY A 342 -0.88 -10.40 -28.23
N GLN A 343 -1.17 -9.80 -27.07
CA GLN A 343 -2.55 -9.65 -26.59
C GLN A 343 -3.36 -8.63 -27.41
N LEU A 344 -2.74 -7.51 -27.82
CA LEU A 344 -3.40 -6.49 -28.64
C LEU A 344 -3.66 -6.98 -30.07
N LEU A 345 -2.73 -7.73 -30.65
CA LEU A 345 -2.80 -8.24 -32.02
C LEU A 345 -2.47 -9.75 -32.03
N PRO A 346 -3.43 -10.62 -31.67
CA PRO A 346 -3.24 -12.06 -31.77
C PRO A 346 -2.90 -12.44 -33.22
N ALA A 347 -1.83 -13.21 -33.41
CA ALA A 347 -1.38 -13.65 -34.73
C ALA A 347 -2.49 -14.49 -35.39
N GLY A 348 -3.21 -13.90 -36.35
CA GLY A 348 -4.35 -14.55 -37.04
C GLY A 348 -5.41 -13.59 -37.61
N ALA A 349 -5.37 -12.30 -37.29
CA ALA A 349 -6.39 -11.33 -37.72
C ALA A 349 -6.19 -10.73 -39.13
N SER A 350 -5.69 -11.51 -40.10
CA SER A 350 -5.69 -11.15 -41.52
C SER A 350 -6.62 -12.07 -42.31
N GLY A 351 -7.84 -11.59 -42.56
CA GLY A 351 -8.62 -11.94 -43.76
C GLY A 351 -9.25 -13.34 -43.86
N ALA A 352 -10.23 -13.65 -43.01
CA ALA A 352 -11.36 -14.56 -43.30
C ALA A 352 -12.46 -14.30 -42.24
N PRO A 353 -13.77 -14.50 -42.52
CA PRO A 353 -14.81 -14.29 -41.53
C PRO A 353 -14.59 -15.25 -40.35
N ALA A 354 -14.21 -14.69 -39.21
CA ALA A 354 -13.83 -15.43 -38.02
C ALA A 354 -15.05 -16.11 -37.39
N ALA A 355 -14.89 -17.39 -37.07
CA ALA A 355 -15.80 -18.14 -36.22
C ALA A 355 -15.77 -17.55 -34.78
N ALA A 356 -16.80 -16.79 -34.44
CA ALA A 356 -17.08 -16.28 -33.10
C ALA A 356 -17.61 -17.39 -32.16
N GLY A 357 -16.97 -18.57 -32.14
CA GLY A 357 -17.52 -19.75 -31.45
C GLY A 357 -16.92 -20.04 -30.08
N ALA A 358 -15.59 -20.07 -29.97
CA ALA A 358 -14.94 -20.75 -28.84
C ALA A 358 -14.99 -19.95 -27.52
N ASP A 359 -14.70 -18.65 -27.55
CA ASP A 359 -14.68 -17.83 -26.33
C ASP A 359 -16.09 -17.50 -25.80
N ASP A 360 -17.08 -17.46 -26.68
CA ASP A 360 -18.49 -17.28 -26.30
C ASP A 360 -19.07 -18.56 -25.71
N GLU A 361 -18.66 -19.73 -26.23
CA GLU A 361 -19.05 -21.03 -25.69
C GLU A 361 -18.43 -21.26 -24.31
N GLU A 362 -17.14 -20.97 -24.10
CA GLU A 362 -16.53 -21.10 -22.77
C GLU A 362 -17.16 -20.15 -21.75
N ARG A 363 -17.47 -18.91 -22.15
CA ARG A 363 -18.12 -17.92 -21.28
C ARG A 363 -19.57 -18.30 -20.97
N ALA A 364 -20.28 -18.86 -21.96
CA ALA A 364 -21.63 -19.38 -21.77
C ALA A 364 -21.64 -20.60 -20.85
N VAL A 365 -20.69 -21.52 -21.00
CA VAL A 365 -20.53 -22.68 -20.11
C VAL A 365 -20.23 -22.24 -18.69
N ARG A 366 -19.29 -21.29 -18.49
CA ARG A 366 -18.95 -20.77 -17.15
C ARG A 366 -20.14 -20.06 -16.49
N ALA A 367 -20.90 -19.28 -17.25
CA ALA A 367 -22.11 -18.60 -16.76
C ALA A 367 -23.26 -19.58 -16.46
N ALA A 368 -23.38 -20.67 -17.23
CA ALA A 368 -24.37 -21.72 -16.99
C ALA A 368 -24.03 -22.50 -15.71
N LEU A 369 -22.76 -22.89 -15.54
CA LEU A 369 -22.29 -23.57 -14.32
C LEU A 369 -22.50 -22.72 -13.06
N ALA A 370 -22.25 -21.40 -13.12
CA ALA A 370 -22.44 -20.50 -11.98
C ALA A 370 -23.92 -20.27 -11.60
N ARG A 371 -24.86 -20.54 -12.51
CA ARG A 371 -26.31 -20.35 -12.29
C ARG A 371 -27.05 -21.63 -11.93
N LEU A 372 -26.40 -22.79 -12.06
CA LEU A 372 -27.00 -24.08 -11.72
C LEU A 372 -26.96 -24.29 -10.20
N PRO A 373 -28.12 -24.46 -9.53
CA PRO A 373 -28.15 -24.77 -8.12
C PRO A 373 -27.57 -26.18 -7.86
N VAL A 374 -26.72 -26.29 -6.83
CA VAL A 374 -25.98 -27.53 -6.50
C VAL A 374 -26.89 -28.74 -6.28
N ASP A 375 -28.11 -28.53 -5.76
CA ASP A 375 -29.07 -29.61 -5.53
C ASP A 375 -29.53 -30.27 -6.83
N ARG A 376 -29.64 -29.51 -7.93
CA ARG A 376 -29.95 -30.06 -9.26
C ARG A 376 -28.81 -30.88 -9.84
N LEU A 377 -27.56 -30.47 -9.60
CA LEU A 377 -26.37 -31.21 -10.01
C LEU A 377 -26.22 -32.52 -9.24
N ARG A 378 -26.67 -32.53 -7.97
CA ARG A 378 -26.71 -33.73 -7.12
C ARG A 378 -27.81 -34.70 -7.56
N GLU A 379 -29.02 -34.21 -7.82
CA GLU A 379 -30.14 -35.01 -8.34
C GLU A 379 -29.84 -35.63 -9.71
N SER A 380 -29.05 -34.95 -10.55
CA SER A 380 -28.68 -35.44 -11.88
C SER A 380 -27.45 -36.36 -11.90
N GLY A 381 -26.81 -36.60 -10.75
CA GLY A 381 -25.58 -37.39 -10.64
C GLY A 381 -24.34 -36.78 -11.30
N LEU A 382 -24.40 -35.49 -11.68
CA LEU A 382 -23.29 -34.79 -12.35
C LEU A 382 -22.30 -34.15 -11.36
N LEU A 383 -22.73 -33.95 -10.11
CA LEU A 383 -21.90 -33.32 -9.09
C LEU A 383 -20.62 -34.11 -8.81
N ASP A 384 -20.73 -35.44 -8.64
CA ASP A 384 -19.59 -36.29 -8.31
C ASP A 384 -18.58 -36.34 -9.47
N GLN A 385 -19.07 -36.36 -10.73
CA GLN A 385 -18.21 -36.32 -11.92
C GLN A 385 -17.46 -34.99 -12.05
N LEU A 386 -18.12 -33.87 -11.73
CA LEU A 386 -17.49 -32.55 -11.75
C LEU A 386 -16.44 -32.40 -10.65
N LEU A 387 -16.68 -32.99 -9.47
CA LEU A 387 -15.71 -33.00 -8.37
C LEU A 387 -14.51 -33.90 -8.66
N ASP A 388 -14.73 -35.03 -9.34
CA ASP A 388 -13.67 -35.94 -9.79
C ASP A 388 -12.77 -35.27 -10.85
N LEU A 389 -13.39 -34.61 -11.85
CA LEU A 389 -12.69 -33.77 -12.83
C LEU A 389 -11.94 -32.59 -12.20
N ALA A 390 -12.46 -32.03 -11.10
CA ALA A 390 -11.83 -30.96 -10.34
C ALA A 390 -10.76 -31.46 -9.35
N GLY A 391 -10.54 -32.78 -9.25
CA GLY A 391 -9.54 -33.39 -8.35
C GLY A 391 -9.90 -33.30 -6.87
N GLN A 392 -11.19 -33.17 -6.53
CA GLN A 392 -11.68 -32.95 -5.16
C GLN A 392 -12.63 -34.04 -4.69
N ASN A 393 -12.24 -35.31 -4.79
CA ASN A 393 -13.02 -36.37 -4.16
C ASN A 393 -12.50 -36.68 -2.74
N PRO A 394 -13.32 -36.58 -1.67
CA PRO A 394 -12.92 -36.92 -0.30
C PRO A 394 -12.96 -38.43 0.02
N ALA A 395 -13.22 -39.30 -0.96
CA ALA A 395 -13.32 -40.75 -0.75
C ALA A 395 -12.34 -41.51 -1.65
N GLY A 396 -11.19 -41.88 -1.08
CA GLY A 396 -10.13 -42.63 -1.74
C GLY A 396 -9.14 -43.28 -0.78
N SER A 397 -9.63 -43.89 0.30
CA SER A 397 -8.91 -44.94 1.01
C SER A 397 -8.84 -46.20 0.15
N GLY A 398 -7.66 -46.57 -0.34
CA GLY A 398 -7.36 -47.89 -0.90
C GLY A 398 -6.15 -48.47 -0.15
N THR A 399 -6.38 -49.26 0.90
CA THR A 399 -6.37 -50.73 0.90
C THR A 399 -5.00 -51.35 0.70
N ASP A 400 -4.50 -51.92 1.79
CA ASP A 400 -3.41 -52.89 1.87
C ASP A 400 -3.55 -54.01 0.83
N GLN A 401 -2.44 -54.36 0.19
CA GLN A 401 -2.18 -55.70 -0.29
C GLN A 401 -0.70 -56.05 -0.11
N GLU A 402 -0.47 -56.96 0.84
CA GLU A 402 0.81 -57.62 1.13
C GLU A 402 1.25 -58.61 0.06
N ALA A 403 2.57 -58.87 0.08
CA ALA A 403 3.34 -60.01 -0.44
C ALA A 403 3.88 -59.83 -1.88
N THR A 404 5.18 -60.01 -2.19
CA THR A 404 6.21 -60.93 -1.66
C THR A 404 7.64 -60.43 -1.90
N ALA A 405 8.59 -60.88 -1.07
CA ALA A 405 10.03 -60.60 -1.10
C ALA A 405 10.82 -61.24 -2.27
N ALA A 406 11.90 -60.58 -2.72
CA ALA A 406 13.23 -61.16 -2.98
C ALA A 406 14.26 -60.08 -3.40
N ASP A 407 15.40 -60.07 -2.71
CA ASP A 407 16.77 -59.64 -3.04
C ASP A 407 17.07 -58.60 -4.14
N ALA A 408 17.82 -57.55 -3.74
CA ALA A 408 19.21 -57.27 -4.17
C ALA A 408 19.50 -55.76 -4.26
N ASP A 409 20.40 -55.32 -3.38
CA ASP A 409 21.55 -54.41 -3.57
C ASP A 409 21.47 -53.14 -4.43
N GLU A 410 22.25 -52.15 -3.97
CA GLU A 410 22.73 -50.94 -4.68
C GLU A 410 21.74 -49.79 -4.96
N SER A 411 21.76 -48.78 -4.08
CA SER A 411 22.43 -47.48 -4.35
C SER A 411 21.83 -46.36 -3.50
N TYR A 412 22.71 -45.59 -2.87
CA TYR A 412 22.39 -44.34 -2.20
C TYR A 412 22.13 -43.26 -3.25
N ASP A 413 20.86 -42.96 -3.51
CA ASP A 413 20.41 -41.61 -3.86
C ASP A 413 18.87 -41.54 -3.74
N ALA A 414 18.36 -41.00 -2.63
CA ALA A 414 16.92 -40.79 -2.45
C ALA A 414 16.65 -39.39 -1.90
N SER A 415 15.92 -38.64 -2.72
CA SER A 415 15.44 -37.27 -2.59
C SER A 415 14.90 -36.89 -1.21
N ILE A 416 15.29 -35.69 -0.76
CA ILE A 416 14.79 -34.97 0.42
C ILE A 416 13.26 -34.78 0.36
N ASP A 417 12.64 -34.85 -0.82
CA ASP A 417 11.22 -34.58 -1.01
C ASP A 417 10.27 -35.70 -0.53
N ALA A 418 10.80 -36.84 -0.08
CA ALA A 418 10.00 -37.97 0.41
C ALA A 418 10.09 -38.21 1.93
N MET A 419 10.83 -37.37 2.67
CA MET A 419 11.02 -37.56 4.11
C MET A 419 9.89 -36.89 4.91
N ASP A 420 9.41 -37.57 5.94
CA ASP A 420 8.53 -36.96 6.93
C ASP A 420 9.31 -36.03 7.87
N VAL A 421 8.58 -35.25 8.66
CA VAL A 421 9.16 -34.22 9.54
C VAL A 421 10.12 -34.82 10.57
N ASP A 422 9.85 -36.03 11.06
CA ASP A 422 10.72 -36.73 12.01
C ASP A 422 12.02 -37.23 11.34
N GLY A 423 11.94 -37.66 10.07
CA GLY A 423 13.09 -38.03 9.24
C GLY A 423 14.01 -36.85 8.92
N LEU A 424 13.45 -35.66 8.66
CA LEU A 424 14.21 -34.43 8.47
C LEU A 424 14.91 -33.97 9.76
N VAL A 425 14.25 -34.10 10.90
CA VAL A 425 14.82 -33.75 12.21
C VAL A 425 15.98 -34.69 12.57
N GLN A 426 15.89 -35.99 12.26
CA GLN A 426 17.00 -36.92 12.49
C GLN A 426 18.18 -36.73 11.52
N ALA A 427 17.94 -36.33 10.27
CA ALA A 427 19.00 -35.99 9.33
C ALA A 427 19.78 -34.74 9.78
N ALA A 428 19.09 -33.75 10.35
CA ALA A 428 19.71 -32.53 10.88
C ALA A 428 20.51 -32.76 12.19
N LEU A 429 20.11 -33.74 13.00
CA LEU A 429 20.77 -34.04 14.28
C LEU A 429 22.03 -34.90 14.15
N ASN A 430 22.18 -35.68 13.06
CA ASN A 430 23.32 -36.58 12.85
C ASN A 430 24.39 -36.02 11.89
N GLY A 431 24.22 -34.79 11.40
CA GLY A 431 25.01 -34.22 10.29
C GLY A 431 26.16 -33.28 10.67
N ASN A 432 26.85 -33.47 11.80
CA ASN A 432 28.05 -32.67 12.09
C ASN A 432 29.16 -33.48 12.76
N PRO A 433 30.15 -34.00 12.00
CA PRO A 433 31.49 -34.22 12.50
C PRO A 433 32.41 -33.07 12.07
N ASP A 434 33.02 -32.44 13.07
CA ASP A 434 34.09 -31.46 12.97
C ASP A 434 35.24 -31.87 12.03
N GLU A 435 35.73 -30.93 11.22
CA GLU A 435 37.13 -30.90 10.79
C GLU A 435 37.66 -29.45 10.90
N GLU A 436 38.13 -29.08 12.09
CA GLU A 436 39.25 -28.15 12.25
C GLU A 436 40.57 -28.95 12.23
N ARG A 437 41.49 -28.54 11.36
CA ARG A 437 42.96 -28.64 11.50
C ARG A 437 43.47 -27.22 11.22
N ASP A 438 44.23 -26.53 12.05
CA ASP A 438 45.10 -26.87 13.19
C ASP A 438 44.96 -25.85 14.34
#